data_AF-A0A0J7XN32-F1
#
_entry.id   AF-A0A0J7XN32-F1
#
_cell.length_a   1.000
_cell.length_b   1.000
_cell.length_c   1.000
_cell.angle_alpha   90.00
_cell.angle_beta   90.00
_cell.angle_gamma   90.00
#
_symmetry.space_group_name_H-M   'P 1'
#
loop_
_entity.id
_entity.type
_entity.pdbx_description
1 polymer ?
#
loop_
_entity_poly.entity_id
_entity_poly.type
_entity_poly.pdbx_seq_one_letter_code
_entity_poly.pdbx_strand_id
1 'polypeptide(L)'
;MTVEKLPIQFDRRQHPRFVTAFEAELVEGDEVRMVIVGDISAGGCLLEEGRGFNVGSRVQLRAKGLDIASRVSWVRDDLCGVRFMQMVDPLKVIQDNMTTVPSLTELIAKFSQDRADGARLSR
;
A
#
# COMPACT_ATOMS: atom_id res chain seq x y z
N MET A 1 47.07 -9.41 -0.56
CA MET A 1 46.33 -8.52 0.36
C MET A 1 44.84 -8.69 0.07
N THR A 2 44.05 -8.66 1.13
CA THR A 2 42.72 -9.25 1.31
C THR A 2 41.62 -8.64 0.43
N VAL A 3 40.68 -9.50 0.03
CA VAL A 3 39.33 -9.19 -0.48
C VAL A 3 38.66 -8.21 0.51
N GLU A 4 38.10 -7.07 0.15
CA GLU A 4 36.67 -6.90 -0.19
C GLU A 4 36.42 -5.39 -0.31
N LYS A 5 36.26 -4.87 -1.53
CA LYS A 5 35.59 -3.58 -1.73
C LYS A 5 34.98 -3.52 -3.13
N LEU A 6 34.03 -4.42 -3.37
CA LEU A 6 33.08 -4.32 -4.48
C LEU A 6 31.96 -3.33 -4.09
N PRO A 7 31.34 -2.67 -5.06
CA PRO A 7 31.00 -1.27 -4.98
C PRO A 7 29.76 -1.03 -4.12
N ILE A 8 29.83 -0.03 -3.25
CA ILE A 8 28.66 0.71 -2.74
C ILE A 8 28.13 1.51 -3.93
N GLN A 9 27.53 0.82 -4.91
CA GLN A 9 27.12 1.41 -6.18
C GLN A 9 25.86 2.25 -5.94
N PHE A 10 26.08 3.47 -5.46
CA PHE A 10 25.16 4.62 -5.47
C PHE A 10 23.69 4.26 -5.25
N ASP A 11 23.30 3.92 -4.02
CA ASP A 11 21.87 4.00 -3.68
C ASP A 11 21.43 5.47 -3.85
N ARG A 12 20.63 5.73 -4.88
CA ARG A 12 20.11 7.07 -5.21
C ARG A 12 18.87 7.43 -4.41
N ARG A 13 18.40 6.55 -3.53
CA ARG A 13 17.18 6.76 -2.75
C ARG A 13 17.42 7.83 -1.69
N GLN A 14 16.55 8.84 -1.67
CA GLN A 14 16.65 9.96 -0.73
C GLN A 14 15.96 9.69 0.61
N HIS A 15 15.13 8.64 0.68
CA HIS A 15 14.30 8.32 1.86
C HIS A 15 14.28 6.81 2.14
N PRO A 16 14.21 6.40 3.41
CA PRO A 16 14.01 5.00 3.77
C PRO A 16 12.66 4.48 3.24
N ARG A 17 12.63 3.20 2.87
CA ARG A 17 11.43 2.47 2.46
C ARG A 17 11.04 1.46 3.51
N PHE A 18 9.75 1.40 3.81
CA PHE A 18 9.14 0.47 4.75
C PHE A 18 8.33 -0.53 3.94
N VAL A 19 8.68 -1.81 4.06
CA VAL A 19 7.90 -2.90 3.46
C VAL A 19 6.54 -2.97 4.15
N THR A 20 5.48 -3.13 3.36
CA THR A 20 4.10 -3.18 3.84
C THR A 20 3.24 -3.96 2.85
N ALA A 21 1.98 -4.17 3.19
CA ALA A 21 1.00 -4.76 2.29
C ALA A 21 -0.39 -4.25 2.69
N PHE A 22 -0.93 -3.33 1.91
CA PHE A 22 -2.31 -2.87 2.06
C PHE A 22 -2.91 -2.50 0.69
N GLU A 23 -4.23 -2.61 0.58
CA GLU A 23 -4.97 -2.24 -0.61
C GLU A 23 -5.12 -0.72 -0.73
N ALA A 24 -4.99 -0.21 -1.95
CA ALA A 24 -5.24 1.18 -2.30
C ALA A 24 -5.97 1.26 -3.64
N GLU A 25 -6.66 2.38 -3.86
CA GLU A 25 -7.18 2.77 -5.16
C GLU A 25 -6.13 3.61 -5.90
N LEU A 26 -5.81 3.22 -7.13
CA LEU A 26 -5.01 4.01 -8.06
C LEU A 26 -5.92 4.53 -9.18
N VAL A 27 -6.08 5.85 -9.25
CA VAL A 27 -6.99 6.52 -10.17
C VAL A 27 -6.19 7.18 -11.30
N GLU A 28 -6.52 6.86 -12.55
CA GLU A 28 -5.95 7.45 -13.77
C GLU A 28 -7.09 7.97 -14.67
N GLY A 29 -7.34 9.28 -14.67
CA GLY A 29 -8.51 9.84 -15.33
C GLY A 29 -9.80 9.35 -14.67
N ASP A 30 -10.63 8.64 -15.42
CA ASP A 30 -11.89 8.03 -14.94
C ASP A 30 -11.73 6.55 -14.54
N GLU A 31 -10.54 5.97 -14.74
CA GLU A 31 -10.28 4.57 -14.37
C GLU A 31 -9.82 4.47 -12.91
N VAL A 32 -10.42 3.54 -12.17
CA VAL A 32 -10.04 3.18 -10.79
C VAL A 32 -9.57 1.74 -10.78
N ARG A 33 -8.35 1.50 -10.28
CA ARG A 33 -7.79 0.15 -10.11
C ARG A 33 -7.42 -0.10 -8.66
N MET A 34 -7.79 -1.26 -8.13
CA MET A 34 -7.32 -1.73 -6.83
C MET A 34 -5.90 -2.28 -6.98
N VAL A 35 -4.99 -1.84 -6.12
CA VAL A 35 -3.56 -2.21 -6.15
C VAL A 35 -3.08 -2.53 -4.73
N ILE A 36 -1.99 -3.30 -4.63
CA ILE A 36 -1.29 -3.52 -3.35
C ILE A 36 -0.09 -2.58 -3.25
N VAL A 37 0.02 -1.85 -2.15
CA VAL A 37 1.22 -1.11 -1.78
C VAL A 37 2.21 -2.06 -1.11
N GLY A 38 3.29 -2.42 -1.82
CA GLY A 38 4.30 -3.38 -1.32
C GLY A 38 5.45 -2.73 -0.52
N ASP A 39 5.75 -1.47 -0.80
CA ASP A 39 6.60 -0.65 0.06
C ASP A 39 6.21 0.83 -0.04
N ILE A 40 6.53 1.61 1.00
CA ILE A 40 6.32 3.06 1.02
C ILE A 40 7.51 3.81 1.64
N SER A 41 7.80 4.98 1.07
CA SER A 41 8.73 5.98 1.60
C SER A 41 8.04 7.34 1.67
N ALA A 42 8.72 8.34 2.25
CA ALA A 42 8.19 9.71 2.27
C ALA A 42 7.86 10.26 0.87
N GLY A 43 8.58 9.85 -0.18
CA GLY A 43 8.43 10.41 -1.54
C GLY A 43 7.73 9.51 -2.57
N GLY A 44 7.30 8.30 -2.19
CA GLY A 44 6.69 7.38 -3.15
C GLY A 44 6.58 5.96 -2.62
N CYS A 45 5.95 5.09 -3.41
CA CYS A 45 5.71 3.68 -3.08
C CYS A 45 6.07 2.75 -4.26
N LEU A 46 6.07 1.45 -3.97
CA LEU A 46 5.99 0.37 -4.95
C LEU A 46 4.56 -0.20 -4.92
N LEU A 47 4.02 -0.48 -6.10
CA LEU A 47 2.73 -1.15 -6.28
C LEU A 47 2.93 -2.50 -6.98
N GLU A 48 2.17 -3.51 -6.58
CA GLU A 48 2.23 -4.89 -7.12
C GLU A 48 1.24 -5.16 -8.27
N GLU A 49 0.55 -4.13 -8.77
CA GLU A 49 -0.30 -4.21 -9.96
C GLU A 49 0.02 -3.02 -10.88
N GLY A 50 1.07 -3.20 -11.67
CA GLY A 50 1.61 -2.22 -12.60
C GLY A 50 1.08 -2.34 -14.04
N ARG A 51 0.29 -3.36 -14.37
CA ARG A 51 -0.09 -3.62 -15.77
C ARG A 51 -0.98 -2.51 -16.31
N GLY A 52 -0.71 -2.10 -17.53
CA GLY A 52 -1.49 -1.08 -18.24
C GLY A 52 -1.19 0.36 -17.81
N PHE A 53 -0.34 0.60 -16.79
CA PHE A 53 0.13 1.95 -16.48
C PHE A 53 1.30 2.35 -17.38
N ASN A 54 1.33 3.61 -17.79
CA ASN A 54 2.44 4.17 -18.56
C ASN A 54 3.38 4.96 -17.65
N VAL A 55 4.69 4.85 -17.89
CA VAL A 55 5.66 5.74 -17.23
C VAL A 55 5.33 7.19 -17.55
N GLY A 56 5.29 8.03 -16.52
CA GLY A 56 4.93 9.44 -16.65
C GLY A 56 3.45 9.75 -16.43
N SER A 57 2.57 8.74 -16.40
CA SER A 57 1.14 8.90 -16.12
C SER A 57 0.90 9.62 -14.79
N ARG A 58 -0.01 10.59 -14.82
CA ARG A 58 -0.52 11.27 -13.62
C ARG A 58 -1.61 10.41 -13.01
N VAL A 59 -1.47 10.11 -11.73
CA VAL A 59 -2.38 9.23 -11.01
C VAL A 59 -2.69 9.82 -9.63
N GLN A 60 -3.84 9.46 -9.07
CA GLN A 60 -4.18 9.72 -7.67
C GLN A 60 -4.11 8.41 -6.91
N LEU A 61 -3.30 8.34 -5.86
CA LEU A 61 -3.26 7.18 -4.96
C LEU A 61 -4.11 7.47 -3.73
N ARG A 62 -5.11 6.63 -3.48
CA ARG A 62 -6.07 6.76 -2.39
C ARG A 62 -6.07 5.53 -1.51
N ALA A 63 -5.97 5.75 -0.20
CA ALA A 63 -6.10 4.73 0.83
C ALA A 63 -6.61 5.41 2.11
N LYS A 64 -6.81 4.66 3.19
CA LYS A 64 -7.23 5.25 4.45
C LYS A 64 -6.15 6.22 4.97
N GLY A 65 -6.52 7.48 5.17
CA GLY A 65 -5.57 8.52 5.60
C GLY A 65 -4.59 8.96 4.51
N LEU A 66 -4.80 8.57 3.25
CA LEU A 66 -3.95 8.94 2.12
C LEU A 66 -4.78 9.30 0.89
N ASP A 67 -4.63 10.51 0.37
CA ASP A 67 -5.18 10.92 -0.94
C ASP A 67 -4.15 11.84 -1.61
N ILE A 68 -3.32 11.27 -2.48
CA ILE A 68 -2.13 11.97 -2.98
C ILE A 68 -1.95 11.89 -4.50
N ALA A 69 -1.81 13.08 -5.10
CA ALA A 69 -1.43 13.23 -6.49
C ALA A 69 -0.01 12.71 -6.71
N SER A 70 0.17 11.93 -7.77
CA SER A 70 1.37 11.15 -7.98
C SER A 70 1.68 10.94 -9.46
N ARG A 71 2.86 10.39 -9.75
CA ARG A 71 3.29 10.04 -11.11
C ARG A 71 3.97 8.68 -11.14
N VAL A 72 3.60 7.85 -12.12
CA VAL A 72 4.28 6.60 -12.39
C VAL A 72 5.71 6.90 -12.84
N SER A 73 6.70 6.39 -12.11
CA SER A 73 8.14 6.68 -12.31
C SER A 73 8.86 5.57 -13.08
N TRP A 74 8.37 4.33 -12.97
CA TRP A 74 8.84 3.17 -13.71
C TRP A 74 7.77 2.09 -13.68
N VAL A 75 7.79 1.22 -14.69
CA VAL A 75 6.96 0.01 -14.76
C VAL A 75 7.88 -1.14 -15.15
N ARG A 76 7.75 -2.28 -14.49
CA ARG A 76 8.49 -3.50 -14.78
C ARG A 76 7.61 -4.70 -14.44
N ASP A 77 7.22 -5.44 -15.48
CA ASP A 77 6.30 -6.56 -15.36
C ASP A 77 5.01 -6.10 -14.65
N ASP A 78 4.71 -6.71 -13.51
CA ASP A 78 3.51 -6.45 -12.72
C ASP A 78 3.75 -5.41 -11.62
N LEU A 79 4.95 -4.81 -11.58
CA LEU A 79 5.32 -3.83 -10.58
C LEU A 79 5.41 -2.44 -11.18
N CYS A 80 5.00 -1.43 -10.42
CA CYS A 80 5.29 -0.05 -10.78
C CYS A 80 5.73 0.77 -9.57
N GLY A 81 6.60 1.74 -9.83
CA GLY A 81 7.00 2.72 -8.83
C GLY A 81 6.22 4.00 -9.02
N VAL A 82 5.62 4.51 -7.96
CA VAL A 82 4.87 5.77 -7.98
C VAL A 82 5.61 6.80 -7.13
N ARG A 83 5.83 7.99 -7.70
CA ARG A 83 6.39 9.16 -7.01
C ARG A 83 5.26 10.08 -6.59
N PHE A 84 5.26 10.46 -5.32
CA PHE A 84 4.31 11.41 -4.76
C PHE A 84 4.68 12.84 -5.16
N MET A 85 3.68 13.69 -5.39
CA MET A 85 3.90 15.12 -5.62
C MET A 85 4.22 15.88 -4.33
N GLN A 86 3.90 15.30 -3.16
CA GLN A 86 4.18 15.83 -1.83
C GLN A 86 4.74 14.72 -0.93
N MET A 87 5.45 15.09 0.13
CA MET A 87 5.95 14.11 1.10
C MET A 87 4.83 13.64 2.03
N VAL A 88 4.92 12.38 2.46
CA VAL A 88 4.03 11.77 3.46
C VAL A 88 4.84 11.23 4.64
N ASP A 89 4.17 10.99 5.77
CA ASP A 89 4.71 10.15 6.84
C ASP A 89 4.39 8.67 6.51
N PRO A 90 5.38 7.86 6.08
CA PRO A 90 5.13 6.49 5.69
C PRO A 90 4.62 5.62 6.85
N LEU A 91 5.06 5.87 8.09
CA LEU A 91 4.65 5.07 9.24
C LEU A 91 3.20 5.34 9.60
N LYS A 92 2.76 6.60 9.53
CA LYS A 92 1.35 6.96 9.74
C LYS A 92 0.45 6.32 8.69
N VAL A 93 0.86 6.35 7.41
CA VAL A 93 0.11 5.73 6.31
C VAL A 93 -0.02 4.23 6.53
N ILE A 94 1.08 3.55 6.87
CA ILE A 94 1.05 2.11 7.19
C ILE A 94 0.09 1.84 8.34
N GLN A 95 0.18 2.61 9.43
CA GLN A 95 -0.64 2.40 10.62
C GLN A 95 -2.14 2.59 10.35
N ASP A 96 -2.50 3.51 9.46
CA ASP A 96 -3.91 3.74 9.10
C ASP A 96 -4.52 2.61 8.25
N ASN A 97 -3.69 1.97 7.43
CA ASN A 97 -4.12 0.99 6.42
C ASN A 97 -3.88 -0.47 6.80
N MET A 98 -3.03 -0.75 7.79
CA MET A 98 -2.90 -2.10 8.33
C MET A 98 -4.24 -2.55 8.89
N THR A 99 -4.77 -3.64 8.36
CA THR A 99 -5.97 -4.27 8.91
C THR A 99 -5.67 -4.68 10.34
N THR A 100 -6.34 -4.07 11.32
CA THR A 100 -6.49 -4.70 12.62
C THR A 100 -7.24 -5.99 12.37
N VAL A 101 -6.51 -7.12 12.45
CA VAL A 101 -7.15 -8.42 12.61
C VAL A 101 -8.07 -8.26 13.82
N PRO A 102 -9.39 -8.49 13.69
CA PRO A 102 -10.28 -8.39 14.84
C PRO A 102 -9.70 -9.28 15.93
N SER A 103 -9.62 -8.72 17.13
CA SER A 103 -9.09 -9.47 18.27
C SER A 103 -9.88 -10.77 18.40
N LEU A 104 -9.23 -11.82 18.93
CA LEU A 104 -9.94 -13.07 19.25
C LEU A 104 -11.19 -12.79 20.10
N THR A 105 -11.14 -11.77 20.97
CA THR A 105 -12.27 -11.28 21.75
C THR A 105 -13.43 -10.78 20.88
N GLU A 106 -13.15 -9.94 19.88
CA GLU A 106 -14.16 -9.43 18.94
C GLU A 106 -14.74 -10.55 18.08
N LEU A 107 -13.91 -11.51 17.66
CA LEU A 107 -14.36 -12.69 16.91
C LEU A 107 -15.27 -13.56 17.78
N ILE A 108 -14.88 -13.86 19.02
CA ILE A 108 -15.69 -14.64 19.98
C ILE A 108 -17.01 -13.93 20.29
N ALA A 109 -16.99 -12.60 20.47
CA ALA A 109 -18.19 -11.81 20.69
C ALA A 109 -19.13 -11.90 19.48
N LYS A 110 -18.60 -11.74 18.26
CA LYS A 110 -19.38 -11.86 17.01
C LYS A 110 -20.01 -13.24 16.85
N PHE A 111 -19.25 -14.31 17.07
CA PHE A 111 -19.78 -15.68 17.01
C PHE A 111 -20.86 -15.97 18.07
N SER A 112 -20.74 -15.36 19.26
CA SER A 112 -21.74 -15.52 20.32
C SER A 112 -23.03 -14.77 20.00
N GLN A 113 -22.92 -13.57 19.42
CA GLN A 113 -24.04 -12.75 18.96
C GLN A 113 -24.82 -13.44 17.84
N ASP A 114 -24.13 -13.95 16.81
CA ASP A 114 -24.75 -14.64 15.67
C ASP A 114 -25.55 -15.89 16.10
N ARG A 115 -25.06 -16.64 17.11
CA ARG A 115 -25.82 -17.77 17.68
C ARG A 115 -27.06 -17.34 18.45
N ALA A 116 -27.01 -16.22 19.17
CA ALA A 116 -28.15 -15.70 19.92
C ALA A 116 -29.26 -15.18 19.00
N ASP A 117 -28.88 -14.54 17.88
CA ASP A 117 -29.82 -13.99 16.90
C ASP A 117 -30.46 -15.10 16.05
N GLY A 118 -29.68 -16.12 15.66
CA GLY A 118 -30.22 -17.31 14.99
C GLY A 118 -31.25 -18.09 15.82
N ALA A 119 -31.11 -18.10 17.14
CA ALA A 119 -32.06 -18.75 18.05
C ALA A 119 -33.36 -17.95 18.27
N ARG A 120 -33.37 -16.65 17.97
CA ARG A 120 -34.57 -15.79 18.07
C ARG A 120 -35.46 -15.84 16.83
N LEU A 121 -34.87 -16.10 15.64
CA LEU A 121 -35.60 -16.16 14.37
C LEU A 121 -36.31 -17.50 14.12
N SER A 122 -36.12 -18.49 14.99
CA SER A 122 -36.73 -19.82 14.91
C SER A 122 -37.93 -20.02 15.86
N ARG A 123 -38.61 -18.95 16.27
CA ARG A 123 -39.80 -19.00 17.15
C ARG A 123 -41.02 -18.34 16.51
#